data_AF-A0A2S9FKY7-F1
#
_entry.id   AF-A0A2S9FKY7-F1
#
_cell.length_a   1.000
_cell.length_b   1.000
_cell.length_c   1.000
_cell.angle_alpha   90.00
_cell.angle_beta   90.00
_cell.angle_gamma   90.00
#
_symmetry.space_group_name_H-M   'P 1'
#
loop_
_entity.id
_entity.type
_entity.pdbx_description
1 polymer ?
#
loop_
_entity_poly.entity_id
_entity_poly.type
_entity_poly.pdbx_seq_one_letter_code
_entity_poly.pdbx_strand_id
1 'polypeptide(L)' 'WRSLHLDVREYSWFSRPGDNGFRLDYVFAGSDLARQIRFCEFDHAPRTSGETDHSGLVAIVDG' A
#
# COMPACT_ATOMS: atom_id res chain seq x y z
N TRP A 1 -3.77 -3.03 4.70
CA TRP A 1 -2.39 -2.69 5.07
C TRP A 1 -2.28 -2.38 6.57
N ARG A 2 -2.82 -1.26 7.10
CA ARG A 2 -2.57 -0.86 8.51
C ARG A 2 -3.02 -1.89 9.57
N SER A 3 -4.09 -2.65 9.32
CA SER A 3 -4.54 -3.72 10.22
C SER A 3 -3.54 -4.88 10.35
N LEU A 4 -2.67 -5.07 9.36
CA LEU A 4 -1.62 -6.11 9.35
C LEU A 4 -0.25 -5.54 9.76
N HIS A 5 -0.08 -4.22 9.69
CA HIS A 5 1.19 -3.50 9.85
C HIS A 5 1.04 -2.35 10.83
N LEU A 6 0.80 -2.65 12.11
CA LEU A 6 0.40 -1.65 13.10
C LEU A 6 1.43 -0.52 13.26
N ASP A 7 2.71 -0.87 13.35
CA ASP A 7 3.79 0.07 13.70
C ASP A 7 4.72 0.42 12.53
N VAL A 8 4.46 -0.14 11.34
CA VAL A 8 5.32 0.08 10.17
C VAL A 8 5.03 1.44 9.55
N ARG A 9 6.10 2.14 9.18
CA ARG A 9 6.04 3.37 8.37
C ARG A 9 6.55 3.05 6.97
N GLU A 10 5.62 3.05 6.02
CA GLU A 10 5.90 2.80 4.61
C GLU A 10 5.04 3.74 3.76
N TYR A 11 5.55 4.10 2.59
CA TYR A 11 4.97 5.12 1.72
C TYR A 11 4.56 4.53 0.39
N SER A 12 3.41 4.95 -0.11
CA SER A 12 2.93 4.55 -1.43
C SER A 12 3.41 5.51 -2.51
N TRP A 13 3.61 6.79 -2.17
CA TRP A 13 3.93 7.85 -3.12
C TRP A 13 5.14 8.68 -2.66
N PHE A 14 5.89 9.21 -3.63
CA PHE A 14 7.01 10.13 -3.37
C PHE A 14 6.94 11.37 -4.28
N SER A 15 7.12 12.56 -3.68
CA SER A 15 7.02 13.83 -4.41
C SER A 15 8.14 14.05 -5.43
N ARG A 16 7.79 14.64 -6.57
CA ARG A 16 8.75 15.08 -7.59
C ARG A 16 8.55 16.58 -7.89
N PRO A 17 9.54 17.46 -7.64
CA PRO A 17 10.80 17.21 -6.93
C PRO A 17 10.61 17.03 -5.40
N GLY A 18 11.68 16.62 -4.69
CA GLY A 18 11.76 16.68 -3.22
C GLY A 18 11.78 15.34 -2.47
N ASP A 19 11.43 14.23 -3.12
CA ASP A 19 11.50 12.86 -2.57
C ASP A 19 10.83 12.69 -1.19
N ASN A 20 9.76 13.45 -0.93
CA ASN A 20 9.00 13.32 0.30
C ASN A 20 8.02 12.15 0.18
N GLY A 21 8.11 11.20 1.12
CA GLY A 21 7.26 10.02 1.16
C GLY A 21 5.92 10.27 1.86
N PHE A 22 4.83 9.85 1.21
CA PHE A 22 3.48 9.86 1.79
C PHE A 22 2.77 8.54 1.53
N ARG A 23 1.87 8.15 2.44
CA ARG A 23 0.98 7.02 2.24
C ARG A 23 -0.40 7.54 1.86
N LEU A 24 -0.71 7.50 0.57
CA LEU A 24 -1.91 8.09 -0.01
C LEU A 24 -2.88 7.03 -0.54
N ASP A 25 -2.38 5.82 -0.80
CA ASP A 25 -3.16 4.73 -1.37
C ASP A 25 -3.65 3.78 -0.27
N TYR A 26 -4.95 3.47 -0.29
CA TYR A 26 -5.63 2.69 0.73
C TYR A 26 -6.63 1.71 0.11
N VAL A 27 -6.77 0.55 0.74
CA VAL A 27 -7.90 -0.37 0.54
C VAL A 27 -8.71 -0.37 1.83
N PHE A 28 -9.96 0.07 1.74
CA PHE A 28 -10.94 -0.05 2.82
C PHE A 28 -11.81 -1.28 2.58
N ALA A 29 -12.12 -2.01 3.64
CA ALA A 29 -12.95 -3.20 3.60
C ALA A 29 -13.91 -3.22 4.79
N GLY A 30 -15.12 -3.76 4.58
CA GLY A 30 -16.03 -4.07 5.68
C GLY A 30 -15.42 -5.12 6.63
N SER A 31 -15.91 -5.18 7.88
CA SER A 31 -15.33 -6.03 8.92
C SER A 31 -15.21 -7.51 8.54
N ASP A 32 -16.17 -8.01 7.77
CA ASP A 32 -16.22 -9.42 7.39
C ASP A 32 -15.15 -9.75 6.36
N LEU A 33 -15.01 -8.90 5.35
CA LEU A 33 -13.96 -9.01 4.34
C LEU A 33 -12.57 -8.72 4.92
N ALA A 34 -12.46 -7.72 5.81
CA ALA A 34 -11.20 -7.38 6.46
C ALA A 34 -10.63 -8.55 7.26
N ARG A 35 -11.48 -9.39 7.86
CA ARG A 35 -11.08 -10.62 8.55
C ARG A 35 -10.59 -11.73 7.63
N GLN A 36 -10.84 -11.64 6.32
CA GLN A 36 -10.39 -12.59 5.29
C GLN A 36 -9.12 -12.12 4.57
N ILE A 37 -8.74 -10.85 4.72
CA ILE A 37 -7.49 -10.33 4.15
C ILE A 37 -6.32 -10.79 5.02
N ARG A 38 -5.49 -11.69 4.48
CA ARG A 38 -4.25 -12.17 5.11
C ARG A 38 -2.99 -11.52 4.56
N PHE A 39 -3.09 -10.91 3.38
CA PHE A 39 -1.97 -10.25 2.71
C PHE A 39 -2.42 -8.88 2.23
N CYS A 40 -1.65 -7.84 2.57
CA CYS A 40 -1.84 -6.52 1.98
C CYS A 40 -0.56 -5.70 2.06
N GLU A 41 0.10 -5.51 0.91
CA GLU A 41 1.45 -4.93 0.79
C GLU A 41 1.53 -3.92 -0.34
N PHE A 42 2.53 -3.03 -0.27
CA PHE A 42 2.90 -2.18 -1.39
C PHE A 42 3.84 -2.93 -2.34
N ASP A 43 3.49 -2.95 -3.63
CA ASP A 43 4.41 -3.29 -4.70
C ASP A 43 5.11 -2.00 -5.17
N HIS A 44 6.37 -1.86 -4.80
CA HIS A 44 7.18 -0.70 -5.17
C HIS A 44 7.75 -0.77 -6.58
N ALA A 45 7.64 -1.90 -7.29
CA ALA A 45 8.29 -2.07 -8.60
C ALA A 45 7.92 -0.95 -9.60
N PRO A 46 6.64 -0.59 -9.82
CA PRO A 46 6.26 0.47 -10.77
C PRO A 46 6.86 1.84 -10.42
N ARG A 47 7.00 2.14 -9.12
CA ARG A 47 7.61 3.39 -8.64
C ARG A 47 9.11 3.39 -8.89
N THR A 48 9.78 2.28 -8.55
CA THR A 48 11.24 2.17 -8.65
C THR A 48 11.75 1.99 -10.08
N SER A 49 10.91 1.47 -11.00
CA SER A 49 11.19 1.46 -12.44
C SER A 49 10.91 2.80 -13.11
N GLY A 50 10.28 3.74 -12.41
CA GLY A 50 10.00 5.10 -12.90
C GLY A 50 8.72 5.24 -13.73
N GLU A 51 7.89 4.20 -13.80
CA GLU A 51 6.62 4.19 -14.55
C GLU A 51 5.56 5.11 -13.93
N THR A 52 5.64 5.32 -12.62
CA THR A 52 4.77 6.20 -11.84
C THR A 52 5.52 6.73 -10.61
N ASP A 53 4.96 7.71 -9.92
CA ASP A 53 5.38 8.18 -8.61
C ASP A 53 4.71 7.40 -7.46
N HIS A 54 3.73 6.55 -7.77
CA HIS A 54 3.04 5.65 -6.84
C HIS A 54 3.55 4.21 -6.89
N SER A 55 3.42 3.52 -5.77
CA SER A 55 3.53 2.07 -5.62
C SER A 55 2.16 1.45 -5.83
N GLY A 56 2.09 0.22 -6.32
CA GLY A 56 0.84 -0.54 -6.30
C GLY A 56 0.47 -0.92 -4.87
N LEU A 57 -0.81 -0.89 -4.51
CA LEU A 57 -1.31 -1.47 -3.25
C LEU A 57 -2.08 -2.74 -3.58
N VAL A 58 -1.60 -3.87 -3.07
CA VAL A 58 -2.20 -5.19 -3.32
C VAL A 58 -2.82 -5.70 -2.03
N ALA A 59 -4.02 -6.28 -2.11
CA ALA A 59 -4.64 -7.03 -1.02
C ALA A 59 -5.17 -8.36 -1.57
N ILE A 60 -4.93 -9.46 -0.86
CA ILE A 60 -5.45 -10.78 -1.23
C ILE A 60 -6.49 -11.19 -0.18
N VAL A 61 -7.63 -11.64 -0.67
CA VAL A 61 -8.74 -12.18 0.12
C VAL A 61 -8.74 -13.69 -0.07
N ASP A 62 -8.70 -14.43 1.03
CA ASP A 62 -8.90 -15.88 0.98
C ASP A 62 -10.40 -16.17 0.82
N GLY A 63 -10.74 -17.01 -0.16
CA GLY A 63 -12.11 -17.44 -0.48
C GLY A 63 -12.58 -18.65 0.32
#